data_AF-A0A7T5RBW5-F1
#
_entry.id   AF-A0A7T5RBW5-F1
#
_cell.length_a   1.000
_cell.length_b   1.000
_cell.length_c   1.000
_cell.angle_alpha   90.00
_cell.angle_beta   90.00
_cell.angle_gamma   90.00
#
_symmetry.space_group_name_H-M   'P 1'
#
loop_
_entity.id
_entity.type
_entity.pdbx_description
1 polymer ?
#
loop_
_entity_poly.entity_id
_entity_poly.type
_entity_poly.pdbx_seq_one_letter_code
_entity_poly.pdbx_strand_id
1 'polypeptide(L)' 'MFGYAAAGIGIVMFIPQVLQCMKTKDTKAISTFTFFLFALASLLWLIYGVLLKAYPVILVNSVLLVLSLFILFLKRKYG' A
#
# COMPACT_ATOMS: atom_id res chain seq x y z
N MET A 1 16.91 -12.90 -4.39
CA MET A 1 17.50 -11.54 -4.34
C MET A 1 16.57 -10.49 -4.95
N PHE A 2 16.28 -10.54 -6.25
CA PHE A 2 15.43 -9.52 -6.91
C PHE A 2 14.03 -9.34 -6.30
N GLY A 3 13.35 -10.43 -5.92
CA GLY A 3 12.04 -10.32 -5.28
C GLY A 3 12.05 -9.56 -3.94
N TYR A 4 13.10 -9.72 -3.13
CA TYR A 4 13.25 -9.00 -1.87
C TYR A 4 13.65 -7.53 -2.09
N ALA A 5 14.48 -7.23 -3.10
CA ALA A 5 14.79 -5.86 -3.49
C ALA A 5 13.54 -5.13 -4.00
N ALA A 6 12.75 -5.78 -4.86
CA ALA A 6 11.47 -5.26 -5.33
C ALA A 6 10.49 -5.03 -4.16
N ALA A 7 10.44 -5.95 -3.19
CA ALA A 7 9.64 -5.77 -1.99
C ALA A 7 10.07 -4.54 -1.18
N GLY A 8 11.38 -4.35 -0.98
CA GLY A 8 11.92 -3.18 -0.30
C GLY A 8 11.55 -1.87 -0.99
N ILE A 9 11.73 -1.80 -2.32
CA ILE A 9 11.37 -0.62 -3.11
C ILE A 9 9.88 -0.35 -3.03
N GLY A 10 9.02 -1.36 -3.19
CA GLY A 10 7.57 -1.23 -3.12
C GLY A 10 7.09 -0.64 -1.79
N ILE A 11 7.69 -1.06 -0.67
CA ILE A 11 7.37 -0.51 0.66
C ILE A 11 7.77 0.96 0.74
N VAL A 12 9.00 1.31 0.31
CA VAL A 12 9.51 2.68 0.36
C VAL A 12 8.69 3.63 -0.53
N MET A 13 8.06 3.16 -1.60
CA MET A 13 7.22 4.00 -2.46
C MET A 13 5.99 4.59 -1.74
N PHE A 14 5.40 3.86 -0.78
CA PHE A 14 4.14 4.29 -0.13
C PHE A 14 4.36 5.05 1.19
N ILE A 15 5.52 4.88 1.83
CA ILE A 15 5.84 5.55 3.10
C ILE A 15 5.83 7.09 2.98
N PRO A 16 6.45 7.73 1.98
CA PRO A 16 6.44 9.18 1.82
C PRO A 16 5.03 9.76 1.72
N GLN A 17 4.13 9.08 1.01
CA GLN A 17 2.75 9.51 0.86
C GLN A 17 2.00 9.49 2.19
N VAL A 18 2.16 8.44 2.99
CA VAL A 18 1.58 8.35 4.35
C VAL A 18 2.09 9.49 5.23
N LEU A 19 3.41 9.70 5.25
CA LEU A 19 4.04 10.74 6.06
C LEU A 19 3.57 12.13 5.64
N GLN A 20 3.43 12.38 4.33
CA GLN A 20 2.91 13.64 3.82
C GLN A 20 1.46 13.87 4.27
N CYS A 21 0.58 12.88 4.12
CA CYS A 21 -0.82 12.97 4.58
C CYS A 21 -0.91 13.27 6.09
N MET A 22 -0.08 12.63 6.91
CA MET A 22 -0.05 12.86 8.36
C MET A 22 0.48 14.25 8.73
N LYS A 23 1.50 14.74 7.99
CA LYS A 23 2.13 16.04 8.24
C LYS A 23 1.25 17.21 7.81
N THR A 24 0.71 17.17 6.59
CA THR A 24 -0.08 18.27 6.03
C THR A 24 -1.52 18.24 6.51
N LYS A 25 -2.06 17.05 6.82
CA LYS A 25 -3.48 16.83 7.12
C LYS A 25 -4.40 17.41 6.02
N ASP A 26 -3.90 17.50 4.80
CA ASP A 26 -4.65 17.87 3.61
C ASP A 26 -4.56 16.73 2.60
N THR A 27 -5.71 16.11 2.34
CA THR A 27 -5.82 14.97 1.43
C THR A 27 -6.84 15.24 0.32
N LYS A 28 -7.30 16.48 0.12
CA LYS A 28 -8.36 16.80 -0.85
C LYS A 28 -8.02 16.38 -2.27
N ALA A 29 -6.77 16.64 -2.70
CA ALA A 29 -6.27 16.28 -4.02
C ALA A 29 -6.00 14.76 -4.22
N ILE A 30 -6.03 13.96 -3.15
CA ILE A 30 -5.75 12.53 -3.23
C ILE A 30 -6.99 11.78 -3.70
N SER A 31 -6.84 10.94 -4.74
CA SER A 31 -7.89 10.08 -5.27
C SER A 31 -8.17 8.89 -4.35
N THR A 32 -9.38 8.83 -3.78
CA THR A 32 -9.84 7.67 -3.01
C THR A 32 -9.87 6.40 -3.86
N PHE A 33 -10.29 6.52 -5.13
CA PHE A 33 -10.44 5.38 -6.04
C PHE A 33 -9.09 4.67 -6.30
N THR A 34 -8.02 5.45 -6.45
CA THR A 34 -6.66 4.90 -6.67
C THR A 34 -6.23 4.00 -5.51
N PHE A 35 -6.35 4.47 -4.27
CA PHE A 35 -5.93 3.69 -3.10
C PHE A 35 -6.88 2.52 -2.80
N PHE A 36 -8.16 2.62 -3.17
CA PHE A 36 -9.08 1.49 -3.11
C PHE A 36 -8.68 0.38 -4.08
N LEU A 37 -8.38 0.72 -5.34
CA LEU A 37 -7.90 -0.25 -6.32
C LEU A 37 -6.55 -0.85 -5.90
N PHE A 38 -5.63 -0.06 -5.34
CA PHE A 38 -4.38 -0.58 -4.80
C PHE A 38 -4.59 -1.57 -3.66
N ALA A 39 -5.52 -1.29 -2.73
CA ALA A 39 -5.85 -2.21 -1.66
C ALA A 39 -6.44 -3.51 -2.21
N LEU A 40 -7.38 -3.44 -3.15
CA LEU A 40 -7.98 -4.62 -3.78
C LEU A 40 -6.94 -5.44 -4.55
N ALA A 41 -6.10 -4.79 -5.36
CA ALA A 41 -5.03 -5.45 -6.10
C ALA A 41 -4.02 -6.12 -5.15
N SER A 42 -3.61 -5.43 -4.07
CA SER A 42 -2.68 -5.98 -3.08
C SER A 42 -3.28 -7.20 -2.37
N LEU A 43 -4.59 -7.17 -2.06
CA LEU A 43 -5.28 -8.32 -1.48
C LEU A 43 -5.27 -9.53 -2.43
N LEU A 44 -5.57 -9.32 -3.71
CA LEU A 44 -5.55 -10.40 -4.71
C LEU A 44 -4.13 -10.97 -4.89
N TRP A 45 -3.12 -10.12 -4.97
CA TRP A 45 -1.72 -10.54 -5.05
C TRP A 45 -1.24 -11.25 -3.79
N LEU A 46 -1.73 -10.84 -2.62
CA LEU A 46 -1.43 -11.51 -1.35
C LEU A 46 -2.00 -12.93 -1.35
N ILE A 47 -3.27 -13.11 -1.75
CA ILE A 47 -3.91 -14.42 -1.89
C ILE A 47 -3.10 -15.29 -2.87
N TYR A 48 -2.77 -14.75 -4.05
CA TYR A 48 -1.97 -15.44 -5.04
C TYR A 48 -0.58 -15.84 -4.52
N GLY A 49 0.10 -14.93 -3.82
CA GLY A 49 1.41 -15.17 -3.23
C GLY A 49 1.38 -16.28 -2.18
N VAL A 50 0.34 -16.33 -1.34
CA VAL A 50 0.14 -17.40 -0.35
C VAL A 50 -0.06 -18.75 -1.03
N LEU A 51 -0.90 -18.81 -2.07
CA LEU A 51 -1.14 -20.05 -2.84
C LEU A 51 0.15 -20.61 -3.45
N LEU A 52 1.05 -19.73 -3.90
CA LEU A 52 2.34 -20.11 -4.48
C LEU A 52 3.50 -20.20 -3.48
N LYS A 53 3.26 -19.95 -2.18
CA LYS A 53 4.31 -19.84 -1.15
C LYS A 53 5.44 -18.84 -1.53
N ALA A 54 5.09 -17.78 -2.25
CA ALA A 54 6.02 -16.77 -2.75
C ALA A 54 6.27 -15.68 -1.69
N TYR A 55 7.15 -15.95 -0.73
CA TYR A 55 7.40 -15.06 0.43
C TYR A 55 7.63 -13.57 0.10
N PRO A 56 8.42 -13.18 -0.92
CA PRO A 56 8.61 -11.77 -1.23
C PRO A 56 7.31 -11.07 -1.69
N VAL A 57 6.47 -11.79 -2.44
CA VAL A 57 5.17 -11.30 -2.91
C VAL A 57 4.21 -11.14 -1.73
N ILE A 58 4.20 -12.12 -0.81
CA ILE A 58 3.39 -12.07 0.41
C ILE A 58 3.80 -10.84 1.24
N LEU A 59 5.10 -10.66 1.46
CA LEU A 59 5.63 -9.58 2.30
C LEU A 59 5.28 -8.20 1.74
N VAL A 60 5.54 -7.94 0.47
CA VAL A 60 5.27 -6.61 -0.11
C VAL A 60 3.78 -6.30 -0.15
N ASN A 61 2.94 -7.25 -0.57
CA ASN A 61 1.50 -6.99 -0.70
C ASN A 61 0.78 -6.89 0.66
N SER A 62 1.28 -7.56 1.70
CA SER A 62 0.79 -7.38 3.06
C SER A 62 1.00 -5.94 3.53
N VAL A 63 2.21 -5.40 3.33
CA VAL A 63 2.54 -4.03 3.74
C VAL A 63 1.80 -3.02 2.88
N LEU A 64 1.74 -3.21 1.56
CA LEU A 64 1.02 -2.31 0.65
C LEU A 64 -0.48 -2.25 0.95
N LEU A 65 -1.09 -3.39 1.31
CA LEU A 65 -2.49 -3.44 1.73
C LEU A 65 -2.71 -2.56 2.98
N VAL A 66 -1.88 -2.73 4.01
CA VAL A 66 -1.97 -1.95 5.26
C VAL A 66 -1.77 -0.45 4.98
N LEU A 67 -0.74 -0.07 4.23
CA LEU A 67 -0.47 1.33 3.90
C LEU A 67 -1.59 1.95 3.07
N SER A 68 -2.14 1.22 2.08
CA SER A 68 -3.24 1.70 1.25
C SER A 68 -4.51 1.92 2.08
N LEU A 69 -4.86 0.98 2.96
CA LEU A 69 -5.98 1.14 3.90
C LEU A 69 -5.78 2.31 4.86
N PHE A 70 -4.55 2.51 5.33
CA PHE A 70 -4.22 3.64 6.19
C PHE A 70 -4.35 4.98 5.45
N ILE A 71 -3.92 5.07 4.19
CA ILE A 71 -4.12 6.27 3.36
C ILE A 71 -5.61 6.54 3.14
N LEU A 72 -6.42 5.51 2.88
CA LEU A 72 -7.88 5.66 2.77
C LEU A 72 -8.50 6.17 4.07
N PHE A 73 -8.04 5.68 5.22
CA PHE A 73 -8.45 6.18 6.52
C PHE A 73 -8.07 7.66 6.70
N LEU A 74 -6.83 8.05 6.36
CA LEU A 74 -6.38 9.44 6.42
C LEU A 74 -7.21 10.33 5.47
N LYS A 75 -7.50 9.86 4.26
CA LYS A 75 -8.36 10.55 3.28
C LYS A 75 -9.75 10.79 3.83
N ARG A 76 -10.33 9.83 4.56
CA ARG A 76 -11.63 10.01 5.23
C ARG A 76 -11.56 11.00 6.39
N LYS A 77 -10.43 11.07 7.10
CA LYS A 77 -10.23 11.94 8.27
C LYS A 77 -9.88 13.39 7.91
N TYR A 78 -9.13 13.59 6.84
CA TYR A 78 -8.52 14.86 6.43
C TYR A 78 -8.97 15.33 5.02
N GLY A 79 -10.00 14.70 4.46
CA GLY A 79 -10.58 15.03 3.16
C GLY A 79 -11.61 16.14 3.25
#